data_AF-A0A968HRG1-F1
#
_entry.id   AF-A0A968HRG1-F1
#
_cell.length_a   1.000
_cell.length_b   1.000
_cell.length_c   1.000
_cell.angle_alpha   90.00
_cell.angle_beta   90.00
_cell.angle_gamma   90.00
#
_symmetry.space_group_name_H-M   'P 1'
#
loop_
_entity.id
_entity.type
_entity.pdbx_description
1 polymer ?
#
loop_
_entity_poly.entity_id
_entity_poly.type
_entity_poly.pdbx_seq_one_letter_code
_entity_poly.pdbx_strand_id
1 'polypeptide(L)'
;MTTPFRVPAYYALIIRSLVTLEGIALGVDRNFKVLSVAYPYVANRLLTDQSPELRHALKDMLFRDGSFRWQRLENLLSNAQSNQVYDLEHTLDRTLDFLLSSRGDYMREQLVEELVRGIEQEAARRLGGTTDHQPTSLDALSRILRSLQQQRTLTPLEILRLLQRFVLKPEAQGLIRQAIRQLTQRTVVRLVREFVLQEEQRSALQPQSVGVLHRQVKGRTW
;
A
#
# COMPACT_ATOMS: atom_id res chain seq x y z
N MET A 1 -0.50 -21.56 26.25
CA MET A 1 0.44 -21.13 27.32
C MET A 1 0.81 -19.67 27.06
N THR A 2 0.36 -18.74 27.90
CA THR A 2 0.69 -17.31 27.79
C THR A 2 1.97 -17.05 28.58
N THR A 3 3.12 -17.05 27.91
CA THR A 3 4.36 -16.60 28.55
C THR A 3 4.19 -15.15 29.03
N PRO A 4 4.45 -14.83 30.30
CA PRO A 4 4.27 -13.47 30.81
C PRO A 4 5.23 -12.52 30.10
N PHE A 5 4.73 -11.37 29.68
CA PHE A 5 5.54 -10.31 29.09
C PHE A 5 6.58 -9.85 30.12
N ARG A 6 7.87 -10.07 29.84
CA ARG A 6 8.98 -9.62 30.69
C ARG A 6 9.80 -8.57 29.96
N VAL A 7 9.78 -7.36 30.49
CA VAL A 7 10.58 -6.25 29.98
C VAL A 7 11.95 -6.28 30.66
N PRO A 8 13.07 -6.22 29.91
CA PRO A 8 14.41 -6.08 30.49
C PRO A 8 14.54 -4.89 31.46
N ALA A 9 15.35 -5.04 32.51
CA ALA A 9 15.49 -4.06 33.59
C ALA A 9 15.91 -2.66 33.11
N TYR A 10 16.71 -2.55 32.05
CA TYR A 10 17.16 -1.28 31.52
C TYR A 10 16.01 -0.42 30.96
N TYR A 11 14.96 -1.01 30.40
CA TYR A 11 13.79 -0.24 29.96
C TYR A 11 13.05 0.38 31.14
N ALA A 12 12.98 -0.32 32.28
CA ALA A 12 12.36 0.23 33.49
C ALA A 12 13.13 1.47 33.99
N LEU A 13 14.46 1.46 33.87
CA LEU A 13 15.28 2.63 34.18
C LEU A 13 15.02 3.78 33.21
N ILE A 14 15.00 3.52 31.90
CA ILE A 14 14.71 4.54 30.87
C ILE A 14 13.33 5.17 31.11
N ILE A 15 12.30 4.35 31.31
CA ILE A 15 10.93 4.82 31.55
C ILE A 15 10.87 5.63 32.84
N ARG A 16 11.50 5.16 33.93
CA ARG A 16 11.53 5.91 35.20
C ARG A 16 12.17 7.28 35.02
N SER A 17 13.29 7.36 34.30
CA SER A 17 13.95 8.63 34.00
C SER A 17 13.04 9.55 33.17
N LEU A 18 12.37 9.02 32.14
CA LEU A 18 11.44 9.79 31.30
C LEU A 18 10.25 10.33 32.10
N VAL A 19 9.63 9.50 32.95
CA VAL A 19 8.51 9.93 33.81
C VAL A 19 8.95 10.99 34.82
N THR A 20 10.16 10.88 35.34
CA THR A 20 10.72 11.90 36.25
C THR A 20 10.93 13.22 35.52
N LEU A 21 11.50 13.19 34.31
CA LEU A 21 11.67 14.39 33.48
C LEU A 21 10.32 15.01 33.07
N GLU A 22 9.33 14.19 32.73
CA GLU A 22 7.97 14.65 32.44
C GLU A 22 7.33 15.32 33.67
N GLY A 23 7.50 14.72 34.86
CA GLY A 23 7.03 15.32 36.11
C GLY A 23 7.62 16.70 36.40
N ILE A 24 8.90 16.91 36.06
CA ILE A 24 9.56 18.23 36.16
C ILE A 24 8.97 19.19 35.11
N ALA A 25 8.81 18.75 33.86
CA ALA A 25 8.27 19.56 32.78
C ALA A 25 6.82 20.01 33.03
N LEU A 26 6.01 19.19 33.69
CA LEU A 26 4.65 19.54 34.14
C LEU A 26 4.61 20.69 35.14
N GLY A 27 5.73 21.02 35.79
CA GLY A 27 5.87 22.21 36.62
C GLY A 27 5.91 23.51 35.80
N VAL A 28 6.33 23.44 34.53
CA VAL A 28 6.42 24.59 33.61
C VAL A 28 5.19 24.66 32.70
N ASP A 29 4.80 23.54 32.09
CA ASP A 29 3.63 23.42 31.24
C ASP A 29 2.75 22.24 31.68
N ARG A 30 1.56 22.56 32.21
CA ARG A 30 0.58 21.57 32.69
C ARG A 30 0.02 20.66 31.60
N ASN A 31 0.10 21.08 30.34
CA ASN A 31 -0.35 20.32 29.18
C ASN A 31 0.76 19.55 28.49
N PHE A 32 2.00 19.63 29.01
CA PHE A 32 3.15 18.93 28.45
C PHE A 32 2.92 17.42 28.44
N LYS A 33 3.27 16.78 27.33
CA LYS A 33 3.23 15.33 27.15
C LYS A 33 4.56 14.89 26.54
N VAL A 34 5.33 14.07 27.22
CA VAL A 34 6.65 13.64 26.71
C VAL A 34 6.54 12.97 25.34
N LEU A 35 5.44 12.25 25.11
CA LEU A 35 5.17 11.55 23.85
C LEU A 35 4.94 12.49 22.67
N SER A 36 4.39 13.69 22.87
CA SER A 36 4.16 14.63 21.76
C SER A 36 5.47 15.16 21.18
N VAL A 37 6.55 15.16 21.98
CA VAL A 37 7.89 15.55 21.55
C VAL A 37 8.69 14.33 21.05
N ALA A 38 8.59 13.20 21.76
CA ALA A 38 9.37 12.01 21.43
C ALA A 38 8.91 11.33 20.15
N TYR A 39 7.60 11.24 19.91
CA TYR A 39 7.07 10.46 18.80
C TYR A 39 7.45 11.02 17.41
N PRO A 40 7.38 12.34 17.15
CA PRO A 40 7.88 12.92 15.90
C PRO A 40 9.36 12.62 15.65
N TYR A 41 10.18 12.69 16.70
CA TYR A 41 11.62 12.37 16.61
C TYR A 41 11.86 10.90 16.25
N VAL A 42 11.17 9.97 16.91
CA VAL A 42 11.28 8.53 16.62
C VAL A 42 10.79 8.21 15.21
N ALA A 43 9.67 8.81 14.78
CA ALA A 43 9.15 8.61 13.43
C ALA A 43 10.13 9.11 12.35
N ASN A 44 10.70 10.31 12.54
CA ASN A 44 11.72 10.85 11.65
C ASN A 44 12.95 9.93 11.61
N ARG A 45 13.44 9.50 12.77
CA ARG A 45 14.61 8.62 12.85
C ARG A 45 14.36 7.27 12.18
N LEU A 46 13.18 6.66 12.35
CA LEU A 46 12.83 5.42 11.65
C LEU A 46 12.82 5.57 10.13
N LEU A 47 12.43 6.75 9.62
CA LEU A 47 12.38 7.03 8.17
C LEU A 47 13.75 7.40 7.58
N THR A 48 14.66 7.96 8.37
CA THR A 48 15.91 8.56 7.87
C THR A 48 17.19 7.82 8.24
N ASP A 49 17.18 7.09 9.36
CA ASP A 49 18.36 6.41 9.88
C ASP A 49 18.67 5.15 9.06
N GLN A 50 19.96 4.97 8.75
CA GLN A 50 20.45 3.91 7.87
C GLN A 50 20.90 2.66 8.62
N SER A 51 20.81 2.64 9.95
CA SER A 51 21.16 1.47 10.75
C SER A 51 20.34 0.23 10.35
N PRO A 52 20.97 -0.95 10.21
CA PRO A 52 20.28 -2.19 9.89
C PRO A 52 19.10 -2.47 10.84
N GLU A 53 19.27 -2.19 12.13
CA GLU A 53 18.28 -2.43 13.17
C GLU A 53 17.01 -1.59 12.96
N LEU A 54 17.16 -0.30 12.67
CA LEU A 54 16.01 0.57 12.41
C LEU A 54 15.34 0.28 11.08
N ARG A 55 16.10 -0.14 10.06
CA ARG A 55 15.53 -0.62 8.79
C ARG A 55 14.68 -1.88 9.00
N HIS A 56 15.14 -2.82 9.83
CA HIS A 56 14.36 -3.99 10.21
C HIS A 56 13.13 -3.61 11.02
N ALA A 57 13.25 -2.69 11.98
CA ALA A 57 12.10 -2.21 12.74
C ALA A 57 11.06 -1.51 11.83
N LEU A 58 11.51 -0.69 10.87
CA LEU A 58 10.64 -0.06 9.88
C LEU A 58 9.96 -1.12 9.01
N LYS A 59 10.70 -2.14 8.55
CA LYS A 59 10.16 -3.28 7.81
C LYS A 59 9.02 -3.94 8.57
N ASP A 60 9.28 -4.37 9.80
CA ASP A 60 8.32 -5.12 10.62
C ASP A 60 7.12 -4.26 11.02
N MET A 61 7.29 -2.93 11.06
CA MET A 61 6.19 -2.01 11.30
C MET A 61 5.30 -1.85 10.07
N LEU A 62 5.90 -1.73 8.88
CA LEU A 62 5.21 -1.49 7.61
C LEU A 62 4.68 -2.75 6.95
N PHE A 63 5.26 -3.91 7.22
CA PHE A 63 4.84 -5.19 6.66
C PHE A 63 4.39 -6.14 7.77
N ARG A 64 3.27 -6.82 7.54
CA ARG A 64 2.80 -7.90 8.42
C ARG A 64 2.17 -8.99 7.57
N ASP A 65 2.63 -10.23 7.75
CA ASP A 65 2.10 -11.40 7.05
C ASP A 65 2.09 -11.23 5.52
N GLY A 66 3.11 -10.55 4.97
CA GLY A 66 3.22 -10.27 3.53
C GLY A 66 2.30 -9.15 3.00
N SER A 67 1.55 -8.47 3.88
CA SER A 67 0.71 -7.32 3.52
C SER A 67 1.35 -6.00 3.93
N PHE A 68 1.19 -4.96 3.11
CA PHE A 68 1.69 -3.62 3.43
C PHE A 68 0.66 -2.82 4.24
N ARG A 69 1.12 -2.24 5.34
CA ARG A 69 0.29 -1.50 6.30
C ARG A 69 0.32 -0.01 5.99
N TRP A 70 -0.40 0.39 4.96
CA TRP A 70 -0.45 1.79 4.51
C TRP A 70 -0.77 2.80 5.62
N GLN A 71 -1.70 2.46 6.52
CA GLN A 71 -2.03 3.32 7.66
C GLN A 71 -0.84 3.58 8.58
N ARG A 72 0.09 2.61 8.73
CA ARG A 72 1.29 2.79 9.54
C ARG A 72 2.26 3.76 8.86
N LEU A 73 2.43 3.65 7.55
CA LEU A 73 3.24 4.59 6.77
C LEU A 73 2.66 6.01 6.87
N GLU A 74 1.34 6.15 6.65
CA GLU A 74 0.63 7.43 6.76
C GLU A 74 0.85 8.07 8.14
N ASN A 75 0.64 7.29 9.21
CA ASN A 75 0.88 7.75 10.57
C ASN A 75 2.36 8.15 10.79
N LEU A 76 3.33 7.36 10.33
CA LEU A 76 4.75 7.69 10.47
C LEU A 76 5.10 9.00 9.76
N LEU A 77 4.68 9.17 8.51
CA LEU A 77 4.95 10.36 7.71
C LEU A 77 4.31 11.59 8.35
N SER A 78 3.03 11.51 8.75
CA SER A 78 2.31 12.62 9.39
C SER A 78 2.99 13.05 10.70
N ASN A 79 3.46 12.09 11.50
CA ASN A 79 4.12 12.41 12.77
C ASN A 79 5.54 12.92 12.58
N ALA A 80 6.31 12.39 11.63
CA ALA A 80 7.65 12.87 11.33
C ALA A 80 7.66 14.35 10.88
N GLN A 81 6.66 14.74 10.09
CA GLN A 81 6.49 16.11 9.59
C GLN A 81 6.12 17.14 10.65
N SER A 82 5.58 16.72 11.80
CA SER A 82 5.22 17.65 12.88
C SER A 82 6.44 18.28 13.58
N ASN A 83 7.65 17.82 13.27
CA ASN A 83 8.90 18.39 13.79
C ASN A 83 9.57 19.30 12.73
N GLN A 84 10.05 20.49 13.14
CA GLN A 84 10.64 21.51 12.25
C GLN A 84 11.91 21.04 11.51
N VAL A 85 12.50 19.91 11.91
CA VAL A 85 13.76 19.37 11.37
C VAL A 85 13.53 18.33 10.27
N TYR A 86 12.28 18.07 9.86
CA TYR A 86 11.99 17.06 8.85
C TYR A 86 12.13 17.60 7.42
N ASP A 87 13.15 17.12 6.72
CA ASP A 87 13.36 17.36 5.29
C ASP A 87 12.80 16.18 4.49
N LEU A 88 11.56 16.35 4.01
CA LEU A 88 10.84 15.32 3.28
C LEU A 88 11.48 15.01 1.92
N GLU A 89 11.94 16.03 1.19
CA GLU A 89 12.54 15.85 -0.14
C GLU A 89 13.81 14.99 -0.04
N HIS A 90 14.73 15.35 0.86
CA HIS A 90 15.95 14.58 1.08
C HIS A 90 15.70 13.20 1.70
N THR A 91 14.60 13.01 2.42
CA THR A 91 14.22 11.69 2.97
C THR A 91 13.63 10.80 1.88
N LEU A 92 12.79 11.35 0.99
CA LEU A 92 12.23 10.63 -0.14
C LEU A 92 13.31 10.19 -1.12
N ASP A 93 14.25 11.07 -1.47
CA ASP A 93 15.36 10.73 -2.37
C ASP A 93 16.17 9.55 -1.80
N ARG A 94 16.56 9.60 -0.52
CA ARG A 94 17.27 8.51 0.15
C ARG A 94 16.46 7.21 0.20
N THR A 95 15.14 7.31 0.40
CA THR A 95 14.24 6.15 0.43
C THR A 95 14.13 5.53 -0.95
N LEU A 96 13.96 6.34 -2.00
CA LEU A 96 13.89 5.88 -3.38
C LEU A 96 15.22 5.24 -3.81
N ASP A 97 16.35 5.83 -3.45
CA ASP A 97 17.68 5.25 -3.69
C ASP A 97 17.84 3.89 -3.01
N PHE A 98 17.39 3.77 -1.76
CA PHE A 98 17.41 2.49 -1.05
C PHE A 98 16.49 1.45 -1.73
N LEU A 99 15.25 1.80 -2.06
CA LEU A 99 14.30 0.90 -2.71
C LEU A 99 14.80 0.42 -4.08
N LEU A 100 15.44 1.30 -4.84
CA LEU A 100 16.02 0.98 -6.15
C LEU A 100 17.35 0.24 -6.06
N SER A 101 18.06 0.34 -4.93
CA SER A 101 19.29 -0.43 -4.70
C SER A 101 19.03 -1.93 -4.64
N SER A 102 20.09 -2.73 -4.75
CA SER A 102 20.04 -4.19 -4.55
C SER A 102 19.58 -4.57 -3.13
N ARG A 103 19.81 -3.72 -2.13
CA ARG A 103 19.41 -3.96 -0.73
C ARG A 103 17.90 -3.81 -0.51
N GLY A 104 17.23 -3.04 -1.37
CA GLY A 104 15.80 -2.78 -1.32
C GLY A 104 14.94 -3.83 -2.00
N ASP A 105 15.53 -4.89 -2.57
CA ASP A 105 14.86 -5.84 -3.48
C ASP A 105 13.57 -6.42 -2.88
N TYR A 106 13.66 -6.98 -1.67
CA TYR A 106 12.48 -7.50 -0.98
C TYR A 106 11.37 -6.46 -0.78
N MET A 107 11.72 -5.25 -0.32
CA MET A 107 10.73 -4.20 -0.07
C MET A 107 10.04 -3.77 -1.36
N ARG A 108 10.85 -3.66 -2.41
CA ARG A 108 10.43 -3.26 -3.73
C ARG A 108 9.46 -4.29 -4.34
N GLU A 109 9.77 -5.59 -4.25
CA GLU A 109 8.87 -6.65 -4.72
C GLU A 109 7.52 -6.63 -3.99
N GLN A 110 7.55 -6.49 -2.66
CA GLN A 110 6.33 -6.44 -1.85
C GLN A 110 5.50 -5.18 -2.17
N LEU A 111 6.14 -4.02 -2.34
CA LEU A 111 5.45 -2.80 -2.73
C LEU A 111 4.83 -2.93 -4.12
N VAL A 112 5.53 -3.49 -5.10
CA VAL A 112 4.98 -3.71 -6.45
C VAL A 112 3.76 -4.61 -6.40
N GLU A 113 3.83 -5.73 -5.69
CA GLU A 113 2.71 -6.67 -5.55
C GLU A 113 1.48 -5.98 -4.91
N GLU A 114 1.68 -5.19 -3.85
CA GLU A 114 0.61 -4.47 -3.16
C GLU A 114 0.01 -3.32 -4.00
N LEU A 115 0.82 -2.68 -4.83
CA LEU A 115 0.34 -1.67 -5.79
C LEU A 115 -0.48 -2.32 -6.90
N VAL A 116 0.00 -3.43 -7.47
CA VAL A 116 -0.72 -4.21 -8.49
C VAL A 116 -2.06 -4.68 -7.94
N ARG A 117 -2.08 -5.25 -6.73
CA ARG A 117 -3.32 -5.66 -6.05
C ARG A 117 -4.31 -4.52 -5.88
N GLY A 118 -3.86 -3.34 -5.47
CA GLY A 118 -4.76 -2.18 -5.31
C GLY A 118 -5.32 -1.67 -6.63
N ILE A 119 -4.50 -1.64 -7.70
CA ILE A 119 -4.98 -1.31 -9.05
C ILE A 119 -6.05 -2.32 -9.49
N GLU A 120 -5.82 -3.60 -9.25
CA GLU A 120 -6.76 -4.66 -9.58
C GLU A 120 -8.09 -4.57 -8.81
N GLN A 121 -8.04 -4.18 -7.54
CA GLN A 121 -9.21 -3.97 -6.69
C GLN A 121 -10.00 -2.74 -7.15
N GLU A 122 -9.31 -1.64 -7.44
CA GLU A 122 -9.95 -0.42 -7.93
C GLU A 122 -10.57 -0.62 -9.33
N ALA A 123 -9.89 -1.33 -10.22
CA ALA A 123 -10.47 -1.71 -11.51
C ALA A 123 -11.74 -2.56 -11.34
N ALA A 124 -11.72 -3.55 -10.42
CA ALA A 124 -12.88 -4.37 -10.12
C ALA A 124 -14.05 -3.54 -9.57
N ARG A 125 -13.78 -2.55 -8.69
CA ARG A 125 -14.80 -1.62 -8.18
C ARG A 125 -15.49 -0.84 -9.29
N ARG A 126 -14.70 -0.28 -10.20
CA ARG A 126 -15.22 0.53 -11.32
C ARG A 126 -16.07 -0.27 -12.29
N LEU A 127 -15.80 -1.57 -12.42
CA LEU A 127 -16.54 -2.48 -13.27
C LEU A 127 -17.76 -3.13 -12.58
N GLY A 128 -18.14 -2.64 -11.39
CA GLY A 128 -19.33 -3.12 -10.67
C GLY A 128 -19.11 -4.41 -9.88
N GLY A 129 -17.86 -4.83 -9.64
CA GLY A 129 -17.55 -5.96 -8.80
C GLY A 129 -17.90 -5.70 -7.32
N THR A 130 -18.46 -6.71 -6.65
CA THR A 130 -18.73 -6.71 -5.21
C THR A 130 -17.44 -6.89 -4.41
N THR A 131 -16.55 -5.92 -4.46
CA THR A 131 -15.38 -5.91 -3.57
C THR A 131 -15.76 -5.30 -2.22
N ASP A 132 -15.27 -5.91 -1.15
CA ASP A 132 -15.37 -5.40 0.21
C ASP A 132 -14.84 -3.95 0.29
N HIS A 133 -15.38 -3.15 1.23
CA HIS A 133 -15.04 -1.72 1.41
C HIS A 133 -13.63 -1.50 1.98
N GLN A 134 -12.75 -2.50 1.90
CA GLN A 134 -11.39 -2.41 2.41
C GLN A 134 -10.62 -1.31 1.66
N PRO A 135 -10.04 -0.31 2.35
CA PRO A 135 -9.28 0.74 1.68
C PRO A 135 -8.17 0.15 0.80
N THR A 136 -8.14 0.54 -0.47
CA THR A 136 -7.13 0.05 -1.42
C THR A 136 -5.78 0.73 -1.16
N SER A 137 -4.71 0.17 -1.72
CA SER A 137 -3.40 0.85 -1.71
C SER A 137 -3.45 2.21 -2.43
N LEU A 138 -4.29 2.35 -3.45
CA LEU A 138 -4.50 3.62 -4.15
C LEU A 138 -5.20 4.66 -3.26
N ASP A 139 -6.22 4.25 -2.51
CA ASP A 139 -6.88 5.12 -1.53
C ASP A 139 -5.88 5.63 -0.50
N ALA A 140 -5.03 4.74 0.02
CA ALA A 140 -4.05 5.11 1.02
C ALA A 140 -2.93 5.99 0.46
N LEU A 141 -2.44 5.73 -0.76
CA LEU A 141 -1.52 6.62 -1.46
C LEU A 141 -2.12 8.01 -1.65
N SER A 142 -3.40 8.09 -2.05
CA SER A 142 -4.08 9.37 -2.22
C SER A 142 -4.19 10.15 -0.91
N ARG A 143 -4.36 9.47 0.23
CA ARG A 143 -4.37 10.11 1.57
C ARG A 143 -3.00 10.61 1.95
N ILE A 144 -1.97 9.80 1.75
CA ILE A 144 -0.58 10.19 1.99
C ILE A 144 -0.24 11.43 1.15
N LEU A 145 -0.45 11.38 -0.17
CA LEU A 145 -0.15 12.50 -1.06
C LEU A 145 -0.90 13.78 -0.66
N ARG A 146 -2.18 13.66 -0.30
CA ARG A 146 -2.95 14.80 0.20
C ARG A 146 -2.42 15.34 1.52
N SER A 147 -2.03 14.47 2.45
CA SER A 147 -1.41 14.88 3.72
C SER A 147 -0.10 15.63 3.48
N LEU A 148 0.74 15.16 2.54
CA LEU A 148 2.00 15.83 2.19
C LEU A 148 1.76 17.19 1.51
N GLN A 149 0.73 17.29 0.67
CA GLN A 149 0.36 18.56 0.02
C GLN A 149 -0.21 19.58 1.01
N GLN A 150 -1.08 19.14 1.94
CA GLN A 150 -1.76 20.01 2.90
C GLN A 150 -0.78 20.73 3.85
N GLN A 151 0.37 20.12 4.12
CA GLN A 151 1.40 20.68 5.01
C GLN A 151 2.48 21.50 4.28
N ARG A 152 2.27 21.83 2.99
CA ARG A 152 3.17 22.67 2.16
C ARG A 152 4.60 22.12 1.99
N THR A 153 4.83 20.84 2.24
CA THR A 153 6.17 20.23 2.16
C THR A 153 6.54 19.71 0.77
N LEU A 154 5.57 19.45 -0.12
CA LEU A 154 5.82 19.05 -1.52
C LEU A 154 4.81 19.70 -2.47
N THR A 155 5.31 20.53 -3.38
CA THR A 155 4.52 21.09 -4.48
C THR A 155 4.26 20.03 -5.55
N PRO A 156 3.15 20.13 -6.33
CA PRO A 156 2.89 19.21 -7.44
C PRO A 156 4.04 19.11 -8.46
N LEU A 157 4.78 20.20 -8.65
CA LEU A 157 5.94 20.24 -9.55
C LEU A 157 7.15 19.48 -8.99
N GLU A 158 7.39 19.53 -7.67
CA GLU A 158 8.42 18.73 -7.02
C GLU A 158 8.10 17.24 -7.11
N ILE A 159 6.84 16.85 -6.92
CA ILE A 159 6.38 15.47 -7.13
C ILE A 159 6.67 15.02 -8.56
N LEU A 160 6.38 15.86 -9.56
CA LEU A 160 6.68 15.54 -10.95
C LEU A 160 8.19 15.36 -11.19
N ARG A 161 9.03 16.22 -10.60
CA ARG A 161 10.50 16.11 -10.71
C ARG A 161 11.02 14.83 -10.07
N LEU A 162 10.51 14.47 -8.88
CA LEU A 162 10.85 13.23 -8.18
C LEU A 162 10.44 12.02 -9.02
N LEU A 163 9.23 12.02 -9.58
CA LEU A 163 8.75 10.96 -10.47
C LEU A 163 9.59 10.85 -11.73
N GLN A 164 9.94 11.97 -12.37
CA GLN A 164 10.80 11.96 -13.56
C GLN A 164 12.17 11.38 -13.25
N ARG A 165 12.82 11.84 -12.17
CA ARG A 165 14.11 11.29 -11.71
C ARG A 165 14.01 9.80 -11.42
N PHE A 166 12.92 9.36 -10.80
CA PHE A 166 12.66 7.96 -10.53
C PHE A 166 12.51 7.14 -11.82
N VAL A 167 11.59 7.51 -12.70
CA VAL A 167 11.27 6.76 -13.94
C VAL A 167 12.45 6.68 -14.90
N LEU A 168 13.34 7.68 -14.90
CA LEU A 168 14.54 7.70 -15.74
C LEU A 168 15.63 6.72 -15.29
N LYS A 169 15.60 6.23 -14.03
CA LYS A 169 16.59 5.26 -13.55
C LYS A 169 16.37 3.87 -14.17
N PRO A 170 17.42 3.15 -14.63
CA PRO A 170 17.27 1.85 -15.27
C PRO A 170 16.66 0.79 -14.33
N GLU A 171 16.93 0.89 -13.03
CA GLU A 171 16.34 0.02 -11.99
C GLU A 171 14.82 0.24 -11.87
N ALA A 172 14.38 1.50 -11.93
CA ALA A 172 12.95 1.85 -11.87
C ALA A 172 12.20 1.39 -13.11
N GLN A 173 12.83 1.42 -14.29
CA GLN A 173 12.23 0.85 -15.49
C GLN A 173 12.04 -0.67 -15.37
N GLY A 174 12.96 -1.36 -14.70
CA GLY A 174 12.81 -2.79 -14.36
C GLY A 174 11.54 -3.05 -13.56
N LEU A 175 11.26 -2.18 -12.58
CA LEU A 175 10.05 -2.25 -11.78
C LEU A 175 8.78 -2.00 -12.57
N ILE A 176 8.76 -0.94 -13.36
CA ILE A 176 7.61 -0.59 -14.19
C ILE A 176 7.30 -1.77 -15.14
N ARG A 177 8.33 -2.36 -15.76
CA ARG A 177 8.16 -3.55 -16.60
C ARG A 177 7.64 -4.76 -15.80
N GLN A 178 8.05 -4.97 -14.56
CA GLN A 178 7.53 -6.05 -13.72
C GLN A 178 6.06 -5.82 -13.34
N ALA A 179 5.73 -4.61 -12.88
CA ALA A 179 4.37 -4.23 -12.53
C ALA A 179 3.42 -4.39 -13.73
N ILE A 180 3.81 -3.87 -14.90
CA ILE A 180 3.04 -4.02 -16.14
C ILE A 180 2.88 -5.50 -16.49
N ARG A 181 3.94 -6.32 -16.41
CA ARG A 181 3.85 -7.75 -16.68
C ARG A 181 2.85 -8.46 -15.76
N GLN A 182 2.88 -8.18 -14.46
CA GLN A 182 1.92 -8.75 -13.51
C GLN A 182 0.48 -8.31 -13.81
N LEU A 183 0.29 -7.02 -14.13
CA LEU A 183 -1.02 -6.49 -14.51
C LEU A 183 -1.54 -7.12 -15.80
N THR A 184 -0.73 -7.21 -16.86
CA THR A 184 -1.12 -7.82 -18.13
C THR A 184 -1.48 -9.28 -17.94
N GLN A 185 -0.66 -10.05 -17.22
CA GLN A 185 -0.93 -11.47 -16.94
C GLN A 185 -2.28 -11.65 -16.24
N ARG A 186 -2.56 -10.86 -15.20
CA ARG A 186 -3.81 -11.00 -14.44
C ARG A 186 -5.03 -10.46 -15.18
N THR A 187 -4.87 -9.39 -15.96
CA THR A 187 -5.96 -8.80 -16.76
C THR A 187 -6.38 -9.73 -17.90
N VAL A 188 -5.42 -10.35 -18.59
CA VAL A 188 -5.71 -11.34 -19.64
C VAL A 188 -6.49 -12.52 -19.08
N VAL A 189 -6.13 -13.04 -17.90
CA VAL A 189 -6.86 -14.14 -17.25
C VAL A 189 -8.32 -13.75 -16.95
N ARG A 190 -8.56 -12.52 -16.48
CA ARG A 190 -9.93 -12.05 -16.20
C ARG A 190 -10.76 -11.92 -17.47
N LEU A 191 -10.21 -11.31 -18.51
CA LEU A 191 -10.89 -11.16 -19.79
C LEU A 191 -11.22 -12.52 -20.39
N VAL A 192 -10.26 -13.45 -20.43
CA VAL A 192 -10.49 -14.81 -20.94
C VAL A 192 -11.57 -15.52 -20.10
N ARG A 193 -11.54 -15.41 -18.77
CA ARG A 193 -12.58 -15.96 -17.90
C ARG A 193 -13.95 -15.36 -18.20
N GLU A 194 -14.06 -14.04 -18.33
CA GLU A 194 -15.32 -13.35 -18.63
C GLU A 194 -15.86 -13.75 -20.00
N PHE A 195 -15.02 -13.82 -21.04
CA PHE A 195 -15.41 -14.27 -22.38
C PHE A 195 -15.89 -15.74 -22.38
N VAL A 196 -15.20 -16.64 -21.68
CA VAL A 196 -15.58 -18.06 -21.60
C VAL A 196 -16.89 -18.25 -20.82
N LEU A 197 -17.08 -17.56 -19.70
CA LEU A 197 -18.32 -17.63 -18.91
C LEU A 197 -19.53 -17.07 -19.67
N GLN A 198 -19.31 -16.10 -20.56
CA GLN A 198 -20.37 -15.51 -21.39
C GLN A 198 -20.84 -16.47 -22.50
N GLU A 199 -19.97 -17.37 -23.00
CA GLU A 199 -20.35 -18.43 -23.95
C GLU A 199 -21.14 -19.57 -23.30
N GLU A 200 -20.76 -19.98 -22.09
CA GLU A 200 -21.51 -21.01 -21.34
C GLU A 200 -22.94 -20.53 -21.01
N GLN A 201 -23.10 -19.27 -20.59
CA GLN A 201 -24.42 -18.71 -20.32
C GLN A 201 -25.31 -18.61 -21.58
N ARG A 202 -24.73 -18.32 -22.75
CA ARG A 202 -25.46 -18.35 -24.03
C ARG A 202 -25.88 -19.77 -24.42
N SER A 203 -25.04 -20.77 -24.12
CA SER A 203 -25.32 -22.18 -24.40
C SER A 203 -26.37 -22.77 -23.45
N ALA A 204 -26.41 -22.31 -22.19
CA ALA A 204 -27.39 -22.74 -21.19
C ALA A 204 -28.80 -22.13 -21.40
N LEU A 205 -28.93 -21.05 -22.18
CA LEU A 205 -30.20 -20.38 -22.48
C LEU A 205 -30.87 -20.84 -23.79
N GLN A 206 -30.30 -21.82 -24.50
CA GLN A 206 -30.98 -22.53 -25.60
C GLN A 206 -31.50 -23.89 -25.12
N PRO A 207 -32.74 -23.99 -24.59
CA PRO A 207 -33.39 -25.28 -24.50
C PRO A 207 -33.69 -25.76 -25.93
N GLN A 208 -33.23 -26.96 -26.23
CA GLN A 208 -33.50 -27.69 -27.47
C GLN A 208 -35.00 -27.66 -27.81
N SER A 209 -35.37 -26.94 -28.86
CA SER A 209 -36.64 -27.15 -29.56
C SER A 209 -36.36 -27.52 -31.02
N VAL A 210 -35.76 -28.69 -31.22
CA VAL A 210 -35.74 -29.34 -32.53
C VAL A 210 -36.09 -30.81 -32.32
N GLY A 211 -37.33 -31.17 -32.64
CA GLY A 211 -37.75 -32.57 -32.54
C GLY A 211 -39.24 -32.88 -32.67
N VAL A 212 -40.01 -32.23 -33.56
CA VAL A 212 -41.28 -32.81 -34.03
C VAL A 212 -41.46 -32.60 -35.53
N LEU A 213 -40.98 -33.62 -36.26
CA LEU A 213 -41.43 -34.18 -37.53
C LEU A 213 -42.27 -33.32 -38.49
N HIS A 214 -41.61 -33.02 -39.60
CA HIS A 214 -42.17 -32.85 -40.94
C HIS A 214 -43.19 -33.97 -41.25
N ARG A 215 -44.49 -33.65 -41.37
CA ARG A 215 -45.42 -34.47 -42.16
C ARG A 215 -45.99 -33.63 -43.28
N GLN A 216 -45.63 -34.06 -44.47
CA GLN A 216 -45.92 -33.50 -45.78
C GLN A 216 -47.42 -33.33 -46.04
N VAL A 217 -47.78 -32.18 -46.59
CA VAL A 217 -49.05 -31.92 -47.27
C VAL A 217 -48.98 -32.53 -48.68
N LYS A 218 -49.92 -33.40 -49.07
CA LYS A 218 -50.58 -33.40 -50.40
C LYS A 218 -51.71 -34.43 -50.45
N GLY A 219 -52.88 -34.02 -50.92
CA GLY A 219 -54.13 -34.79 -50.88
C GLY A 219 -54.43 -35.67 -52.08
N ARG A 220 -55.59 -36.37 -52.02
CA ARG A 220 -56.59 -36.58 -53.10
C ARG A 220 -57.66 -37.61 -52.70
N THR A 221 -58.90 -37.30 -53.12
CA THR A 221 -60.01 -38.19 -53.57
C THR A 221 -60.58 -39.19 -52.54
N TRP A 222 -61.88 -39.34 -52.29
CA TRP A 222 -63.14 -38.91 -52.93
C TRP A 222 -64.13 -38.41 -51.88
#